data_AF-A0A2S9WRR9-F1
#
_entry.id   AF-A0A2S9WRR9-F1
#
_cell.length_a   1.000
_cell.length_b   1.000
_cell.length_c   1.000
_cell.angle_alpha   90.00
_cell.angle_beta   90.00
_cell.angle_gamma   90.00
#
_symmetry.space_group_name_H-M   'P 1'
#
loop_
_entity.id
_entity.type
_entity.pdbx_description
1 polymer ?
#
loop_
_entity_poly.entity_id
_entity_poly.type
_entity_poly.pdbx_seq_one_letter_code
_entity_poly.pdbx_strand_id
1 'polypeptide(L)'
;MKKIIVGAAALMIGAVGFAQSNNSDVVSTGNNNTATVSQTENRNDSDIDQMGDGNRANVIQLGLENTSAITQTGNGNGTSVDQQGAFQGAVISQIGDGNTGSVFQRGEVNNANISSVGDRNIVSISQLGVRNMSDVIQSGNDNGATSFVQGDDNDVDIDQNGDGNSALIDATLSNPFFFSSRNVMSSFQTGDGNTLESRVSGGNDNNITSTQDGESNYFRLSVRGDENTITADQDGDNNRADWVVSDGYPPSADNNTVNLTQNGFRNYATGSIAGDNNGVIVNQMGSNNRVGTSWFTKDGVVIVGNDNIANILQDGDMNQAFSSQTGDLNQSYTTQSGLGHLSNIIQSGVSNIATVTQSN
;
A
#
# COMPACT_ATOMS: atom_id res chain seq x y z
N MET A 1 78.76 7.14 -27.75
CA MET A 1 77.98 6.64 -26.59
C MET A 1 76.96 7.69 -26.19
N LYS A 2 75.68 7.28 -26.09
CA LYS A 2 74.66 7.76 -25.12
C LYS A 2 74.16 9.21 -25.29
N LYS A 3 72.86 9.55 -25.27
CA LYS A 3 71.58 8.84 -25.07
C LYS A 3 70.50 9.76 -25.67
N ILE A 4 69.55 9.20 -26.40
CA ILE A 4 68.30 9.86 -26.78
C ILE A 4 67.45 9.97 -25.50
N ILE A 5 67.01 11.17 -25.14
CA ILE A 5 65.96 11.38 -24.13
C ILE A 5 64.69 11.73 -24.90
N VAL A 6 63.80 10.75 -24.98
CA VAL A 6 62.40 10.95 -25.40
C VAL A 6 61.68 11.49 -24.17
N GLY A 7 61.47 12.81 -24.12
CA GLY A 7 60.62 13.44 -23.12
C GLY A 7 59.16 13.32 -23.55
N ALA A 8 58.38 12.54 -22.80
CA ALA A 8 56.96 12.35 -23.01
C ALA A 8 56.20 13.69 -22.86
N ALA A 9 55.91 14.36 -23.97
CA ALA A 9 54.83 15.34 -24.08
C ALA A 9 53.63 14.67 -24.77
N ALA A 10 53.20 13.55 -24.20
CA ALA A 10 51.95 12.92 -24.59
C ALA A 10 50.83 13.58 -23.78
N LEU A 11 49.95 14.28 -24.50
CA LEU A 11 48.53 14.27 -24.23
C LEU A 11 48.07 14.94 -22.91
N MET A 12 48.25 16.26 -22.78
CA MET A 12 47.27 17.04 -22.03
C MET A 12 45.99 17.18 -22.88
N ILE A 13 45.22 16.08 -22.98
CA ILE A 13 43.79 16.22 -23.17
C ILE A 13 43.30 16.91 -21.91
N GLY A 14 42.80 18.13 -22.06
CA GLY A 14 41.99 18.75 -21.04
C GLY A 14 40.81 17.83 -20.73
N ALA A 15 40.95 17.01 -19.70
CA ALA A 15 39.81 16.61 -18.93
C ALA A 15 39.29 17.90 -18.29
N VAL A 16 38.33 18.53 -18.95
CA VAL A 16 37.43 19.47 -18.29
C VAL A 16 36.79 18.63 -17.19
N GLY A 17 37.32 18.74 -15.97
CA GLY A 17 36.70 18.15 -14.81
C GLY A 17 35.35 18.84 -14.66
N PHE A 18 34.28 18.16 -15.05
CA PHE A 18 32.96 18.52 -14.55
C PHE A 18 33.07 18.49 -13.03
N ALA A 19 32.89 19.64 -12.40
CA ALA A 19 32.81 19.72 -10.95
C ALA A 19 31.59 18.90 -10.52
N GLN A 20 31.84 17.72 -9.95
CA GLN A 20 30.84 16.97 -9.21
C GLN A 20 30.49 17.82 -7.99
N SER A 21 29.28 18.39 -7.96
CA SER A 21 28.79 19.20 -6.84
C SER A 21 27.78 18.39 -6.04
N ASN A 22 28.25 17.46 -5.23
CA ASN A 22 27.41 16.83 -4.23
C ASN A 22 27.44 17.69 -2.96
N ASN A 23 26.27 17.99 -2.40
CA ASN A 23 26.12 18.78 -1.19
C ASN A 23 25.56 17.88 -0.09
N SER A 24 26.17 17.95 1.09
CA SER A 24 25.64 17.28 2.27
C SER A 24 25.79 18.20 3.47
N ASP A 25 24.67 18.46 4.14
CA ASP A 25 24.64 19.15 5.44
C ASP A 25 24.21 18.15 6.52
N VAL A 26 24.90 18.19 7.65
CA VAL A 26 24.65 17.31 8.79
C VAL A 26 24.74 18.15 10.06
N VAL A 27 23.59 18.37 10.68
CA VAL A 27 23.44 19.01 11.99
C VAL A 27 23.09 17.93 13.00
N SER A 28 23.87 17.86 14.08
CA SER A 28 23.64 16.87 15.13
C SER A 28 23.81 17.48 16.51
N THR A 29 22.77 17.40 17.33
CA THR A 29 22.70 17.99 18.67
C THR A 29 22.34 16.90 19.69
N GLY A 30 23.31 16.51 20.53
CA GLY A 30 23.18 15.44 21.52
C GLY A 30 24.40 14.52 21.56
N ASN A 31 24.31 13.41 22.28
CA ASN A 31 25.40 12.43 22.44
C ASN A 31 25.20 11.19 21.55
N ASN A 32 26.28 10.63 21.01
CA ASN A 32 26.29 9.35 20.25
C ASN A 32 25.43 9.31 18.97
N ASN A 33 25.07 10.45 18.41
CA ASN A 33 24.44 10.49 17.09
C ASN A 33 25.46 10.13 16.00
N THR A 34 25.03 9.36 15.00
CA THR A 34 25.86 8.94 13.86
C THR A 34 25.13 9.24 12.56
N ALA A 35 25.76 10.00 11.67
CA ALA A 35 25.30 10.22 10.31
C ALA A 35 26.38 9.81 9.31
N THR A 36 26.01 8.98 8.33
CA THR A 36 26.89 8.59 7.22
C THR A 36 26.21 8.96 5.92
N VAL A 37 26.88 9.75 5.08
CA VAL A 37 26.39 10.12 3.74
C VAL A 37 27.42 9.68 2.70
N SER A 38 26.97 8.94 1.69
CA SER A 38 27.78 8.51 0.55
C SER A 38 27.08 8.90 -0.75
N GLN A 39 27.58 9.97 -1.39
CA GLN A 39 27.07 10.50 -2.65
C GLN A 39 28.06 10.22 -3.78
N THR A 40 27.61 9.54 -4.83
CA THR A 40 28.46 9.24 -6.01
C THR A 40 27.78 9.79 -7.27
N GLU A 41 28.58 10.33 -8.19
CA GLU A 41 28.15 11.06 -9.41
C GLU A 41 27.78 12.56 -9.16
N ASN A 42 26.87 13.18 -9.93
CA ASN A 42 26.70 14.64 -9.99
C ASN A 42 25.43 15.14 -9.26
N ARG A 43 25.53 16.26 -8.53
CA ARG A 43 24.41 17.08 -7.99
C ARG A 43 23.47 16.38 -7.00
N ASN A 44 23.94 15.37 -6.27
CA ASN A 44 23.15 14.82 -5.17
C ASN A 44 23.17 15.78 -3.98
N ASP A 45 22.04 15.92 -3.30
CA ASP A 45 21.86 16.75 -2.11
C ASP A 45 21.31 15.92 -0.94
N SER A 46 21.86 16.12 0.25
CA SER A 46 21.44 15.42 1.46
C SER A 46 21.48 16.37 2.65
N ASP A 47 20.37 16.52 3.35
CA ASP A 47 20.26 17.30 4.59
C ASP A 47 19.85 16.36 5.73
N ILE A 48 20.60 16.37 6.83
CA ILE A 48 20.36 15.54 8.00
C ILE A 48 20.39 16.41 9.26
N ASP A 49 19.26 16.51 9.96
CA ASP A 49 19.17 17.11 11.30
C ASP A 49 18.81 16.04 12.34
N GLN A 50 19.67 15.83 13.33
CA GLN A 50 19.48 14.89 14.43
C GLN A 50 19.51 15.61 15.78
N MET A 51 18.40 15.59 16.51
CA MET A 51 18.28 16.18 17.85
C MET A 51 17.91 15.10 18.88
N GLY A 52 18.74 14.94 19.91
CA GLY A 52 18.61 13.90 20.95
C GLY A 52 19.81 12.95 20.98
N ASP A 53 19.72 11.84 21.72
CA ASP A 53 20.85 10.93 21.94
C ASP A 53 20.70 9.61 21.13
N GLY A 54 21.81 9.14 20.53
CA GLY A 54 21.89 7.81 19.91
C GLY A 54 21.14 7.65 18.57
N ASN A 55 20.81 8.74 17.89
CA ASN A 55 20.16 8.69 16.58
C ASN A 55 21.14 8.25 15.49
N ARG A 56 20.67 7.45 14.53
CA ARG A 56 21.47 6.96 13.40
C ARG A 56 20.79 7.31 12.08
N ALA A 57 21.52 7.98 11.18
CA ALA A 57 21.10 8.22 9.81
C ALA A 57 22.16 7.67 8.83
N ASN A 58 21.73 6.95 7.80
CA ASN A 58 22.58 6.46 6.74
C ASN A 58 21.97 6.79 5.38
N VAL A 59 22.69 7.56 4.56
CA VAL A 59 22.23 7.97 3.23
C VAL A 59 23.23 7.50 2.18
N ILE A 60 22.72 6.78 1.17
CA ILE A 60 23.44 6.37 -0.02
C ILE A 60 22.70 6.94 -1.22
N GLN A 61 23.36 7.77 -2.01
CA GLN A 61 22.81 8.36 -3.24
C GLN A 61 23.76 8.05 -4.39
N LEU A 62 23.33 7.17 -5.29
CA LEU A 62 24.08 6.74 -6.47
C LEU A 62 23.35 7.24 -7.72
N GLY A 63 23.88 8.27 -8.39
CA GLY A 63 23.33 8.79 -9.65
C GLY A 63 23.24 10.31 -9.70
N LEU A 64 22.28 10.84 -10.47
CA LEU A 64 22.20 12.27 -10.82
C LEU A 64 21.05 12.97 -10.08
N GLU A 65 21.31 14.10 -9.43
CA GLU A 65 20.27 14.99 -8.87
C GLU A 65 19.29 14.30 -7.88
N ASN A 66 19.77 13.34 -7.08
CA ASN A 66 18.96 12.76 -6.01
C ASN A 66 18.97 13.68 -4.77
N THR A 67 17.82 13.82 -4.12
CA THR A 67 17.63 14.65 -2.92
C THR A 67 17.14 13.79 -1.77
N SER A 68 17.72 14.01 -0.58
CA SER A 68 17.24 13.43 0.66
C SER A 68 17.22 14.46 1.79
N ALA A 69 16.18 14.44 2.61
CA ALA A 69 16.09 15.23 3.83
C ALA A 69 15.66 14.32 4.98
N ILE A 70 16.45 14.30 6.05
CA ILE A 70 16.20 13.49 7.24
C ILE A 70 16.15 14.40 8.45
N THR A 71 15.06 14.35 9.21
CA THR A 71 14.94 15.00 10.51
C THR A 71 14.57 13.97 11.56
N GLN A 72 15.42 13.79 12.57
CA GLN A 72 15.17 12.88 13.69
C GLN A 72 15.19 13.67 15.00
N THR A 73 14.08 13.66 15.75
CA THR A 73 13.96 14.28 17.06
C THR A 73 13.56 13.25 18.11
N GLY A 74 14.37 13.08 19.15
CA GLY A 74 14.19 12.05 20.19
C GLY A 74 15.42 11.15 20.29
N ASN A 75 15.30 10.00 20.95
CA ASN A 75 16.44 9.12 21.23
C ASN A 75 16.36 7.80 20.45
N GLY A 76 17.51 7.31 19.99
CA GLY A 76 17.62 5.98 19.39
C GLY A 76 16.85 5.78 18.07
N ASN A 77 16.51 6.85 17.35
CA ASN A 77 15.87 6.75 16.05
C ASN A 77 16.86 6.25 14.99
N GLY A 78 16.40 5.42 14.07
CA GLY A 78 17.20 4.85 12.98
C GLY A 78 16.60 5.19 11.61
N THR A 79 17.42 5.72 10.71
CA THR A 79 17.02 6.01 9.33
C THR A 79 18.03 5.48 8.32
N SER A 80 17.53 4.91 7.23
CA SER A 80 18.32 4.54 6.06
C SER A 80 17.66 5.01 4.77
N VAL A 81 18.40 5.68 3.90
CA VAL A 81 17.97 6.07 2.55
C VAL A 81 18.98 5.51 1.55
N ASP A 82 18.51 4.75 0.56
CA ASP A 82 19.30 4.27 -0.58
C ASP A 82 18.57 4.61 -1.88
N GLN A 83 19.11 5.58 -2.62
CA GLN A 83 18.57 6.10 -3.88
C GLN A 83 19.54 5.75 -5.02
N GLN A 84 19.10 4.94 -5.98
CA GLN A 84 19.92 4.49 -7.13
C GLN A 84 19.28 4.87 -8.47
N GLY A 85 19.79 5.90 -9.13
CA GLY A 85 19.20 6.45 -10.35
C GLY A 85 19.19 7.98 -10.37
N ALA A 86 18.22 8.59 -11.05
CA ALA A 86 18.18 10.04 -11.25
C ALA A 86 16.92 10.71 -10.68
N PHE A 87 17.08 11.93 -10.16
CA PHE A 87 15.97 12.79 -9.70
C PHE A 87 15.08 12.18 -8.60
N GLN A 88 15.62 11.32 -7.75
CA GLN A 88 14.85 10.71 -6.66
C GLN A 88 14.71 11.67 -5.48
N GLY A 89 13.56 11.65 -4.81
CA GLY A 89 13.28 12.42 -3.59
C GLY A 89 12.95 11.49 -2.42
N ALA A 90 13.58 11.72 -1.28
CA ALA A 90 13.27 11.02 -0.05
C ALA A 90 13.23 12.00 1.13
N VAL A 91 12.09 12.13 1.78
CA VAL A 91 11.95 12.92 3.01
C VAL A 91 11.57 11.99 4.14
N ILE A 92 12.32 12.03 5.25
CA ILE A 92 12.03 11.23 6.43
C ILE A 92 12.05 12.14 7.67
N SER A 93 10.92 12.24 8.36
CA SER A 93 10.77 12.95 9.62
C SER A 93 10.32 11.97 10.71
N GLN A 94 11.10 11.84 11.78
CA GLN A 94 10.80 10.97 12.91
C GLN A 94 10.84 11.76 14.21
N ILE A 95 9.75 11.76 14.97
CA ILE A 95 9.63 12.46 16.26
C ILE A 95 9.20 11.45 17.33
N GLY A 96 10.01 11.26 18.36
CA GLY A 96 9.81 10.27 19.44
C GLY A 96 11.02 9.36 19.59
N ASP A 97 10.89 8.28 20.37
CA ASP A 97 11.99 7.38 20.70
C ASP A 97 11.93 6.06 19.94
N GLY A 98 13.06 5.60 19.39
CA GLY A 98 13.21 4.26 18.81
C GLY A 98 12.49 4.03 17.47
N ASN A 99 12.11 5.07 16.74
CA ASN A 99 11.49 4.93 15.42
C ASN A 99 12.50 4.46 14.37
N THR A 100 12.07 3.62 13.43
CA THR A 100 12.90 3.12 12.32
C THR A 100 12.26 3.43 10.97
N GLY A 101 13.00 4.11 10.09
CA GLY A 101 12.53 4.50 8.76
C GLY A 101 13.51 4.04 7.69
N SER A 102 13.03 3.39 6.64
CA SER A 102 13.87 2.96 5.52
C SER A 102 13.22 3.33 4.18
N VAL A 103 13.99 3.97 3.31
CA VAL A 103 13.60 4.24 1.92
C VAL A 103 14.62 3.60 0.99
N PHE A 104 14.14 2.77 0.07
CA PHE A 104 14.90 2.21 -1.03
C PHE A 104 14.24 2.60 -2.35
N GLN A 105 14.94 3.34 -3.21
CA GLN A 105 14.42 3.78 -4.50
C GLN A 105 15.41 3.39 -5.60
N ARG A 106 14.89 2.86 -6.72
CA ARG A 106 15.69 2.62 -7.93
C ARG A 106 14.92 2.96 -9.20
N GLY A 107 15.50 3.82 -10.03
CA GLY A 107 14.91 4.27 -11.31
C GLY A 107 14.99 5.78 -11.50
N GLU A 108 13.91 6.42 -11.93
CA GLU A 108 13.91 7.87 -12.18
C GLU A 108 12.69 8.57 -11.54
N VAL A 109 12.89 9.73 -10.90
CA VAL A 109 11.80 10.60 -10.40
C VAL A 109 10.88 9.92 -9.36
N ASN A 110 11.37 8.94 -8.59
CA ASN A 110 10.58 8.36 -7.49
C ASN A 110 10.61 9.30 -6.28
N ASN A 111 9.46 9.44 -5.59
CA ASN A 111 9.33 10.25 -4.38
C ASN A 111 8.81 9.41 -3.21
N ALA A 112 9.48 9.49 -2.08
CA ALA A 112 9.10 8.80 -0.85
C ALA A 112 9.08 9.79 0.31
N ASN A 113 7.99 9.80 1.06
CA ASN A 113 7.84 10.59 2.27
C ASN A 113 7.49 9.67 3.44
N ILE A 114 8.17 9.85 4.57
CA ILE A 114 7.90 9.17 5.83
C ILE A 114 7.77 10.24 6.91
N SER A 115 6.63 10.27 7.59
CA SER A 115 6.43 11.05 8.82
C SER A 115 5.95 10.14 9.94
N SER A 116 6.77 9.93 10.97
CA SER A 116 6.42 9.09 12.11
C SER A 116 6.49 9.91 13.41
N VAL A 117 5.39 9.96 14.15
CA VAL A 117 5.28 10.65 15.45
C VAL A 117 4.86 9.63 16.52
N GLY A 118 5.63 9.53 17.60
CA GLY A 118 5.45 8.58 18.69
C GLY A 118 6.63 7.62 18.82
N ASP A 119 6.49 6.53 19.57
CA ASP A 119 7.60 5.64 19.91
C ASP A 119 7.55 4.31 19.15
N ARG A 120 8.73 3.78 18.79
CA ARG A 120 8.93 2.45 18.17
C ARG A 120 8.14 2.19 16.87
N ASN A 121 7.82 3.23 16.11
CA ASN A 121 7.20 3.07 14.81
C ASN A 121 8.20 2.56 13.77
N ILE A 122 7.75 1.71 12.85
CA ILE A 122 8.58 1.12 11.78
C ILE A 122 7.94 1.41 10.43
N VAL A 123 8.70 2.09 9.55
CA VAL A 123 8.30 2.35 8.17
C VAL A 123 9.35 1.85 7.20
N SER A 124 8.90 1.17 6.14
CA SER A 124 9.75 0.75 5.02
C SER A 124 9.06 1.05 3.68
N ILE A 125 9.70 1.86 2.84
CA ILE A 125 9.27 2.15 1.47
C ILE A 125 10.30 1.59 0.49
N SER A 126 9.84 0.86 -0.51
CA SER A 126 10.66 0.34 -1.61
C SER A 126 10.00 0.59 -2.95
N GLN A 127 10.57 1.49 -3.76
CA GLN A 127 10.04 1.89 -5.07
C GLN A 127 11.00 1.52 -6.21
N LEU A 128 10.49 0.84 -7.23
CA LEU A 128 11.24 0.40 -8.40
C LEU A 128 10.55 0.87 -9.69
N GLY A 129 11.20 1.72 -10.48
CA GLY A 129 10.67 2.21 -11.77
C GLY A 129 10.66 3.73 -11.87
N VAL A 130 9.68 4.31 -12.55
CA VAL A 130 9.66 5.76 -12.87
C VAL A 130 8.45 6.47 -12.26
N ARG A 131 8.66 7.63 -11.62
CA ARG A 131 7.57 8.50 -11.10
C ARG A 131 6.61 7.81 -10.11
N ASN A 132 7.09 6.88 -9.29
CA ASN A 132 6.28 6.35 -8.19
C ASN A 132 6.30 7.31 -6.99
N MET A 133 5.15 7.48 -6.34
CA MET A 133 4.98 8.24 -5.11
C MET A 133 4.56 7.30 -3.98
N SER A 134 5.14 7.47 -2.80
CA SER A 134 4.72 6.77 -1.59
C SER A 134 4.82 7.74 -0.43
N ASP A 135 3.70 8.05 0.19
CA ASP A 135 3.62 8.80 1.44
C ASP A 135 3.19 7.86 2.56
N VAL A 136 3.86 7.94 3.70
CA VAL A 136 3.53 7.15 4.89
C VAL A 136 3.57 8.07 6.11
N ILE A 137 2.41 8.27 6.71
CA ILE A 137 2.22 9.05 7.93
C ILE A 137 1.80 8.08 9.04
N GLN A 138 2.50 8.13 10.18
CA GLN A 138 2.18 7.36 11.37
C GLN A 138 2.14 8.29 12.59
N SER A 139 1.08 8.21 13.38
CA SER A 139 0.90 8.93 14.63
C SER A 139 0.46 7.95 15.71
N GLY A 140 1.29 7.75 16.75
CA GLY A 140 1.07 6.78 17.82
C GLY A 140 2.29 5.90 18.04
N ASN A 141 2.15 4.82 18.79
CA ASN A 141 3.25 3.93 19.17
C ASN A 141 3.15 2.56 18.49
N ASP A 142 4.30 1.92 18.28
CA ASP A 142 4.37 0.53 17.80
C ASP A 142 3.67 0.28 16.45
N ASN A 143 3.47 1.31 15.61
CA ASN A 143 2.88 1.15 14.29
C ASN A 143 3.90 0.62 13.27
N GLY A 144 3.44 -0.21 12.35
CA GLY A 144 4.21 -0.77 11.25
C GLY A 144 3.59 -0.46 9.90
N ALA A 145 4.35 0.12 8.99
CA ALA A 145 3.92 0.37 7.62
C ALA A 145 4.99 -0.12 6.64
N THR A 146 4.56 -0.83 5.60
CA THR A 146 5.44 -1.25 4.51
C THR A 146 4.77 -1.00 3.17
N SER A 147 5.48 -0.33 2.27
CA SER A 147 5.06 -0.04 0.90
C SER A 147 6.07 -0.62 -0.09
N PHE A 148 5.63 -1.55 -0.92
CA PHE A 148 6.38 -2.09 -2.05
C PHE A 148 5.70 -1.70 -3.36
N VAL A 149 6.40 -0.95 -4.19
CA VAL A 149 5.85 -0.40 -5.43
C VAL A 149 6.80 -0.67 -6.58
N GLN A 150 6.29 -1.28 -7.64
CA GLN A 150 7.06 -1.55 -8.86
C GLN A 150 6.26 -1.18 -10.10
N GLY A 151 6.90 -0.44 -11.02
CA GLY A 151 6.31 0.03 -12.26
C GLY A 151 6.42 1.55 -12.36
N ASP A 152 5.48 2.18 -13.08
CA ASP A 152 5.52 3.61 -13.32
C ASP A 152 4.25 4.30 -12.81
N ASP A 153 4.34 5.52 -12.27
CA ASP A 153 3.17 6.33 -11.87
C ASP A 153 2.28 5.76 -10.76
N ASN A 154 2.77 4.85 -9.93
CA ASN A 154 1.96 4.38 -8.81
C ASN A 154 1.99 5.41 -7.67
N ASP A 155 0.83 5.62 -7.05
CA ASP A 155 0.64 6.54 -5.92
C ASP A 155 0.15 5.74 -4.71
N VAL A 156 0.93 5.77 -3.64
CA VAL A 156 0.65 5.02 -2.41
C VAL A 156 0.59 5.98 -1.24
N ASP A 157 -0.51 5.94 -0.50
CA ASP A 157 -0.72 6.74 0.70
C ASP A 157 -1.10 5.83 1.87
N ILE A 158 -0.34 5.90 2.96
CA ILE A 158 -0.60 5.15 4.19
C ILE A 158 -0.67 6.15 5.35
N ASP A 159 -1.83 6.28 5.98
CA ASP A 159 -2.02 7.06 7.21
C ASP A 159 -2.47 6.13 8.34
N GLN A 160 -1.68 6.03 9.41
CA GLN A 160 -1.99 5.25 10.60
C GLN A 160 -1.99 6.16 11.84
N ASN A 161 -3.14 6.28 12.50
CA ASN A 161 -3.32 7.05 13.71
C ASN A 161 -3.85 6.16 14.86
N GLY A 162 -3.02 5.93 15.87
CA GLY A 162 -3.30 5.01 17.00
C GLY A 162 -2.10 4.12 17.30
N ASP A 163 -2.27 3.13 18.17
CA ASP A 163 -1.17 2.26 18.60
C ASP A 163 -1.24 0.86 17.96
N GLY A 164 -0.10 0.30 17.56
CA GLY A 164 0.01 -1.09 17.11
C GLY A 164 -0.66 -1.40 15.77
N ASN A 165 -0.91 -0.40 14.92
CA ASN A 165 -1.47 -0.62 13.58
C ASN A 165 -0.42 -1.20 12.63
N SER A 166 -0.85 -2.06 11.71
CA SER A 166 -0.01 -2.68 10.68
C SER A 166 -0.62 -2.48 9.30
N ALA A 167 0.13 -1.87 8.37
CA ALA A 167 -0.24 -1.69 6.98
C ALA A 167 0.82 -2.29 6.06
N LEU A 168 0.37 -3.13 5.12
CA LEU A 168 1.17 -3.61 4.00
C LEU A 168 0.47 -3.24 2.70
N ILE A 169 1.14 -2.41 1.89
CA ILE A 169 0.75 -2.13 0.52
C ILE A 169 1.80 -2.71 -0.42
N ASP A 170 1.34 -3.48 -1.40
CA ASP A 170 2.19 -4.22 -2.33
C ASP A 170 1.62 -4.13 -3.76
N ALA A 171 2.06 -3.14 -4.53
CA ALA A 171 1.85 -3.07 -5.98
C ALA A 171 3.07 -3.61 -6.70
N THR A 172 3.18 -4.93 -6.78
CA THR A 172 4.30 -5.61 -7.44
C THR A 172 3.85 -6.42 -8.65
N LEU A 173 4.84 -6.72 -9.50
CA LEU A 173 4.63 -7.53 -10.68
C LEU A 173 4.50 -9.02 -10.32
N SER A 174 3.43 -9.68 -10.77
CA SER A 174 3.40 -11.15 -10.84
C SER A 174 4.06 -11.70 -12.11
N ASN A 175 4.33 -10.86 -13.12
CA ASN A 175 4.84 -11.27 -14.42
C ASN A 175 5.83 -10.23 -15.02
N PRO A 176 7.04 -10.63 -15.46
CA PRO A 176 8.06 -9.73 -16.03
C PRO A 176 7.70 -9.04 -17.36
N PHE A 177 6.50 -9.27 -17.91
CA PHE A 177 6.06 -8.72 -19.20
C PHE A 177 4.90 -7.69 -19.10
N PHE A 178 4.37 -7.44 -17.91
CA PHE A 178 3.32 -6.44 -17.68
C PHE A 178 3.83 -5.39 -16.69
N PHE A 179 3.53 -4.12 -16.93
CA PHE A 179 3.83 -3.04 -15.99
C PHE A 179 2.63 -2.89 -15.05
N SER A 180 2.86 -2.62 -13.76
CA SER A 180 1.81 -2.15 -12.85
C SER A 180 1.97 -0.65 -12.77
N SER A 181 1.19 0.08 -13.57
CA SER A 181 1.32 1.52 -13.69
C SER A 181 0.05 2.25 -13.29
N ARG A 182 0.18 3.46 -12.76
CA ARG A 182 -0.96 4.34 -12.40
C ARG A 182 -1.90 3.73 -11.36
N ASN A 183 -1.42 2.84 -10.50
CA ASN A 183 -2.25 2.32 -9.41
C ASN A 183 -2.24 3.32 -8.25
N VAL A 184 -3.43 3.65 -7.75
CA VAL A 184 -3.63 4.49 -6.57
C VAL A 184 -4.05 3.59 -5.43
N MET A 185 -3.28 3.58 -4.34
CA MET A 185 -3.58 2.78 -3.16
C MET A 185 -3.51 3.66 -1.92
N SER A 186 -4.66 3.90 -1.30
CA SER A 186 -4.77 4.68 -0.07
C SER A 186 -5.27 3.81 1.08
N SER A 187 -4.56 3.83 2.20
CA SER A 187 -4.96 3.16 3.43
C SER A 187 -4.99 4.14 4.60
N PHE A 188 -6.14 4.23 5.28
CA PHE A 188 -6.33 5.03 6.47
C PHE A 188 -6.72 4.11 7.63
N GLN A 189 -5.93 4.09 8.71
CA GLN A 189 -6.22 3.30 9.91
C GLN A 189 -6.28 4.25 11.11
N THR A 190 -7.42 4.32 11.79
CA THR A 190 -7.61 5.05 13.06
C THR A 190 -7.98 4.06 14.17
N GLY A 191 -7.37 4.20 15.35
CA GLY A 191 -7.56 3.29 16.49
C GLY A 191 -6.42 2.27 16.65
N ASP A 192 -6.62 1.25 17.49
CA ASP A 192 -5.52 0.40 17.94
C ASP A 192 -5.54 -1.02 17.32
N GLY A 193 -4.37 -1.52 16.94
CA GLY A 193 -4.20 -2.91 16.51
C GLY A 193 -4.84 -3.27 15.17
N ASN A 194 -5.15 -2.29 14.31
CA ASN A 194 -5.73 -2.56 13.00
C ASN A 194 -4.69 -3.16 12.04
N THR A 195 -5.11 -4.10 11.21
CA THR A 195 -4.26 -4.75 10.21
C THR A 195 -4.85 -4.58 8.81
N LEU A 196 -4.03 -4.10 7.88
CA LEU A 196 -4.41 -3.88 6.49
C LEU A 196 -3.35 -4.47 5.56
N GLU A 197 -3.80 -5.27 4.61
CA GLU A 197 -2.96 -5.89 3.58
C GLU A 197 -3.63 -5.68 2.22
N SER A 198 -3.14 -4.71 1.43
CA SER A 198 -3.64 -4.41 0.10
C SER A 198 -2.59 -4.76 -0.95
N ARG A 199 -2.88 -5.74 -1.81
CA ARG A 199 -1.97 -6.19 -2.87
C ARG A 199 -2.55 -5.99 -4.26
N VAL A 200 -1.79 -5.38 -5.16
CA VAL A 200 -2.04 -5.34 -6.61
C VAL A 200 -0.94 -6.16 -7.29
N SER A 201 -1.29 -7.34 -7.78
CA SER A 201 -0.35 -8.32 -8.34
C SER A 201 -0.27 -8.26 -9.87
N GLY A 202 -0.13 -7.04 -10.38
CA GLY A 202 -0.12 -6.70 -11.80
C GLY A 202 -1.43 -6.05 -12.28
N GLY A 203 -1.27 -5.14 -13.25
CA GLY A 203 -2.35 -4.37 -13.86
C GLY A 203 -2.21 -2.87 -13.61
N ASN A 204 -2.89 -2.08 -14.45
CA ASN A 204 -2.83 -0.63 -14.50
C ASN A 204 -4.11 0.02 -13.98
N ASP A 205 -3.99 1.26 -13.52
CA ASP A 205 -5.14 2.13 -13.22
C ASP A 205 -6.09 1.53 -12.15
N ASN A 206 -5.61 0.66 -11.26
CA ASN A 206 -6.40 0.19 -10.13
C ASN A 206 -6.45 1.26 -9.05
N ASN A 207 -7.64 1.51 -8.50
CA ASN A 207 -7.87 2.43 -7.41
C ASN A 207 -8.37 1.64 -6.19
N ILE A 208 -7.53 1.56 -5.16
CA ILE A 208 -7.83 0.87 -3.91
C ILE A 208 -7.84 1.90 -2.79
N THR A 209 -8.99 2.05 -2.13
CA THR A 209 -9.12 2.83 -0.92
C THR A 209 -9.60 1.93 0.22
N SER A 210 -8.90 1.96 1.34
CA SER A 210 -9.23 1.15 2.52
C SER A 210 -9.18 2.02 3.77
N THR A 211 -10.29 2.10 4.50
CA THR A 211 -10.41 2.86 5.75
C THR A 211 -10.81 1.90 6.87
N GLN A 212 -10.11 1.96 8.00
CA GLN A 212 -10.41 1.22 9.21
C GLN A 212 -10.45 2.21 10.38
N ASP A 213 -11.60 2.34 11.06
CA ASP A 213 -11.76 3.13 12.27
C ASP A 213 -12.23 2.20 13.40
N GLY A 214 -11.47 2.12 14.50
CA GLY A 214 -11.77 1.25 15.65
C GLY A 214 -10.60 0.35 16.05
N GLU A 215 -10.88 -0.69 16.83
CA GLU A 215 -9.85 -1.62 17.32
C GLU A 215 -9.85 -2.97 16.59
N SER A 216 -8.65 -3.49 16.30
CA SER A 216 -8.44 -4.86 15.81
C SER A 216 -9.19 -5.19 14.52
N ASN A 217 -9.45 -4.21 13.66
CA ASN A 217 -10.00 -4.45 12.33
C ASN A 217 -8.97 -5.13 11.44
N TYR A 218 -9.45 -5.98 10.52
CA TYR A 218 -8.57 -6.66 9.58
C TYR A 218 -9.12 -6.60 8.15
N PHE A 219 -8.30 -6.10 7.24
CA PHE A 219 -8.62 -6.06 5.82
C PHE A 219 -7.52 -6.73 5.03
N ARG A 220 -7.90 -7.66 4.15
CA ARG A 220 -7.02 -8.18 3.12
C ARG A 220 -7.68 -8.03 1.76
N LEU A 221 -6.90 -7.53 0.81
CA LEU A 221 -7.27 -7.42 -0.58
C LEU A 221 -6.15 -7.92 -1.49
N SER A 222 -6.54 -8.69 -2.49
CA SER A 222 -5.65 -9.04 -3.61
C SER A 222 -6.35 -8.74 -4.92
N VAL A 223 -5.76 -7.89 -5.74
CA VAL A 223 -6.26 -7.53 -7.07
C VAL A 223 -5.28 -7.99 -8.13
N ARG A 224 -5.83 -8.42 -9.27
CA ARG A 224 -5.08 -8.63 -10.51
C ARG A 224 -5.99 -8.27 -11.69
N GLY A 225 -5.51 -7.38 -12.56
CA GLY A 225 -6.29 -6.82 -13.67
C GLY A 225 -6.17 -5.31 -13.71
N ASP A 226 -6.75 -4.69 -14.74
CA ASP A 226 -6.72 -3.25 -14.98
C ASP A 226 -8.01 -2.56 -14.52
N GLU A 227 -7.95 -1.28 -14.17
CA GLU A 227 -9.12 -0.42 -13.93
C GLU A 227 -10.08 -0.90 -12.80
N ASN A 228 -9.61 -1.70 -11.85
CA ASN A 228 -10.46 -2.12 -10.73
C ASN A 228 -10.57 -1.01 -9.68
N THR A 229 -11.78 -0.79 -9.18
CA THR A 229 -12.06 0.16 -8.09
C THR A 229 -12.53 -0.59 -6.86
N ILE A 230 -11.76 -0.52 -5.77
CA ILE A 230 -12.08 -1.23 -4.54
C ILE A 230 -12.08 -0.26 -3.37
N THR A 231 -13.23 -0.13 -2.72
CA THR A 231 -13.39 0.64 -1.51
C THR A 231 -13.79 -0.29 -0.37
N ALA A 232 -13.03 -0.26 0.72
CA ALA A 232 -13.38 -0.95 1.95
C ALA A 232 -13.40 0.04 3.11
N ASP A 233 -14.53 0.12 3.80
CA ASP A 233 -14.74 0.97 4.97
C ASP A 233 -15.18 0.09 6.14
N GLN A 234 -14.37 0.06 7.20
CA GLN A 234 -14.61 -0.74 8.40
C GLN A 234 -14.64 0.20 9.62
N ASP A 235 -15.83 0.50 10.13
CA ASP A 235 -16.06 1.35 11.30
C ASP A 235 -16.53 0.49 12.49
N GLY A 236 -15.83 0.55 13.62
CA GLY A 236 -16.06 -0.26 14.82
C GLY A 236 -15.04 -1.39 14.98
N ASP A 237 -15.21 -2.27 15.97
CA ASP A 237 -14.14 -3.19 16.38
C ASP A 237 -14.25 -4.60 15.80
N ASN A 238 -13.10 -5.23 15.57
CA ASN A 238 -12.98 -6.63 15.14
C ASN A 238 -13.71 -6.94 13.82
N ASN A 239 -14.01 -5.94 12.99
CA ASN A 239 -14.55 -6.15 11.66
C ASN A 239 -13.45 -6.73 10.78
N ARG A 240 -13.81 -7.73 9.96
CA ARG A 240 -12.81 -8.30 9.08
C ARG A 240 -13.32 -8.69 7.71
N ALA A 241 -12.49 -8.44 6.71
CA ALA A 241 -12.78 -8.75 5.33
C ALA A 241 -11.58 -9.28 4.55
N ASP A 242 -11.85 -10.20 3.63
CA ASP A 242 -10.85 -10.82 2.74
C ASP A 242 -11.45 -10.90 1.33
N TRP A 243 -10.94 -10.07 0.42
CA TRP A 243 -11.45 -9.96 -0.94
C TRP A 243 -10.38 -10.28 -1.94
N VAL A 244 -10.76 -11.02 -2.98
CA VAL A 244 -9.86 -11.30 -4.10
C VAL A 244 -10.55 -11.06 -5.43
N VAL A 245 -9.96 -10.18 -6.22
CA VAL A 245 -10.27 -10.02 -7.64
C VAL A 245 -9.17 -10.76 -8.39
N SER A 246 -9.45 -11.97 -8.84
CA SER A 246 -8.44 -12.92 -9.32
C SER A 246 -8.75 -13.46 -10.70
N ASP A 247 -7.69 -13.57 -11.50
CA ASP A 247 -7.69 -14.34 -12.73
C ASP A 247 -8.12 -15.78 -12.44
N GLY A 248 -9.22 -16.15 -13.09
CA GLY A 248 -9.59 -17.50 -13.41
C GLY A 248 -10.17 -17.42 -14.82
N TYR A 249 -9.43 -17.96 -15.78
CA TYR A 249 -9.73 -18.07 -17.22
C TYR A 249 -11.17 -17.65 -17.64
N PRO A 250 -11.39 -16.58 -18.45
CA PRO A 250 -10.43 -15.82 -19.28
C PRO A 250 -9.59 -14.75 -18.52
N PRO A 251 -8.60 -14.09 -19.18
CA PRO A 251 -7.41 -13.53 -18.51
C PRO A 251 -7.48 -12.07 -18.03
N SER A 252 -8.65 -11.44 -17.96
CA SER A 252 -8.83 -10.10 -17.40
C SER A 252 -9.90 -10.16 -16.33
N ALA A 253 -9.61 -9.59 -15.17
CA ALA A 253 -10.62 -9.25 -14.19
C ALA A 253 -10.54 -7.73 -14.08
N ASP A 254 -10.96 -7.08 -15.15
CA ASP A 254 -10.83 -5.65 -15.35
C ASP A 254 -12.15 -4.96 -15.02
N ASN A 255 -12.07 -3.67 -14.68
CA ASN A 255 -13.25 -2.83 -14.45
C ASN A 255 -14.21 -3.37 -13.37
N ASN A 256 -13.72 -4.15 -12.39
CA ASN A 256 -14.56 -4.59 -11.30
C ASN A 256 -14.64 -3.51 -10.21
N THR A 257 -15.84 -3.37 -9.65
CA THR A 257 -16.09 -2.49 -8.51
C THR A 257 -16.46 -3.32 -7.29
N VAL A 258 -15.70 -3.18 -6.19
CA VAL A 258 -16.02 -3.79 -4.89
C VAL A 258 -16.16 -2.69 -3.86
N ASN A 259 -17.37 -2.53 -3.32
CA ASN A 259 -17.64 -1.63 -2.21
C ASN A 259 -18.04 -2.44 -0.98
N LEU A 260 -17.22 -2.39 0.05
CA LEU A 260 -17.46 -3.03 1.32
C LEU A 260 -17.63 -1.95 2.40
N THR A 261 -18.72 -2.01 3.15
CA THR A 261 -18.93 -1.21 4.36
C THR A 261 -19.31 -2.14 5.50
N GLN A 262 -18.55 -2.10 6.59
CA GLN A 262 -18.81 -2.87 7.80
C GLN A 262 -18.83 -1.92 8.99
N ASN A 263 -20.02 -1.60 9.50
CA ASN A 263 -20.21 -0.75 10.66
C ASN A 263 -20.69 -1.57 11.87
N GLY A 264 -19.91 -1.57 12.96
CA GLY A 264 -20.24 -2.24 14.21
C GLY A 264 -19.18 -3.25 14.64
N PHE A 265 -19.60 -4.38 15.21
CA PHE A 265 -18.68 -5.31 15.88
C PHE A 265 -18.65 -6.69 15.24
N ARG A 266 -17.45 -7.21 14.94
CA ARG A 266 -17.25 -8.58 14.41
C ARG A 266 -18.03 -8.89 13.12
N ASN A 267 -18.22 -7.91 12.25
CA ASN A 267 -18.79 -8.18 10.93
C ASN A 267 -17.77 -8.87 10.02
N TYR A 268 -18.26 -9.79 9.20
CA TYR A 268 -17.45 -10.62 8.33
C TYR A 268 -17.91 -10.55 6.88
N ALA A 269 -17.00 -10.24 5.95
CA ALA A 269 -17.27 -10.32 4.53
C ALA A 269 -16.11 -10.94 3.75
N THR A 270 -16.46 -11.86 2.84
CA THR A 270 -15.52 -12.37 1.85
C THR A 270 -16.12 -12.46 0.48
N GLY A 271 -15.26 -12.38 -0.52
CA GLY A 271 -15.65 -12.71 -1.86
C GLY A 271 -14.50 -12.93 -2.81
N SER A 272 -14.87 -13.50 -3.96
CA SER A 272 -14.01 -13.63 -5.11
C SER A 272 -14.74 -13.22 -6.39
N ILE A 273 -14.08 -12.44 -7.23
CA ILE A 273 -14.56 -12.09 -8.57
C ILE A 273 -13.59 -12.66 -9.60
N ALA A 274 -14.13 -13.36 -10.59
CA ALA A 274 -13.42 -13.85 -11.78
C ALA A 274 -14.22 -13.45 -13.05
N GLY A 275 -13.80 -12.36 -13.68
CA GLY A 275 -14.43 -11.78 -14.88
C GLY A 275 -14.43 -10.26 -14.83
N ASP A 276 -14.97 -9.64 -15.87
CA ASP A 276 -14.91 -8.19 -16.11
C ASP A 276 -16.23 -7.48 -15.74
N ASN A 277 -16.13 -6.18 -15.41
CA ASN A 277 -17.29 -5.30 -15.20
C ASN A 277 -18.27 -5.76 -14.11
N ASN A 278 -17.81 -6.50 -13.10
CA ASN A 278 -18.68 -6.95 -12.03
C ASN A 278 -18.77 -5.91 -10.91
N GLY A 279 -19.96 -5.74 -10.36
CA GLY A 279 -20.24 -4.84 -9.24
C GLY A 279 -20.62 -5.61 -7.99
N VAL A 280 -19.88 -5.40 -6.91
CA VAL A 280 -20.19 -5.99 -5.62
C VAL A 280 -20.35 -4.91 -4.56
N ILE A 281 -21.46 -4.96 -3.84
CA ILE A 281 -21.75 -4.11 -2.70
C ILE A 281 -22.08 -5.02 -1.51
N VAL A 282 -21.33 -4.89 -0.43
CA VAL A 282 -21.62 -5.55 0.84
C VAL A 282 -21.68 -4.47 1.92
N ASN A 283 -22.86 -4.29 2.52
CA ASN A 283 -23.06 -3.39 3.64
C ASN A 283 -23.57 -4.18 4.85
N GLN A 284 -22.81 -4.15 5.94
CA GLN A 284 -23.12 -4.82 7.19
C GLN A 284 -23.17 -3.78 8.32
N MET A 285 -24.35 -3.54 8.86
CA MET A 285 -24.58 -2.67 10.02
C MET A 285 -25.01 -3.52 11.21
N GLY A 286 -24.37 -3.34 12.36
CA GLY A 286 -24.65 -4.09 13.59
C GLY A 286 -23.54 -5.09 13.94
N SER A 287 -23.88 -6.18 14.62
CA SER A 287 -22.88 -7.09 15.18
C SER A 287 -22.98 -8.53 14.65
N ASN A 288 -21.83 -9.15 14.41
CA ASN A 288 -21.71 -10.55 13.98
C ASN A 288 -22.46 -10.86 12.66
N ASN A 289 -22.64 -9.87 11.78
CA ASN A 289 -23.17 -10.13 10.45
C ASN A 289 -22.12 -10.79 9.57
N ARG A 290 -22.59 -11.57 8.60
CA ARG A 290 -21.76 -12.53 7.90
C ARG A 290 -22.09 -12.67 6.42
N VAL A 291 -21.07 -12.52 5.59
CA VAL A 291 -21.07 -12.88 4.17
C VAL A 291 -19.95 -13.91 3.96
N GLY A 292 -20.33 -15.20 3.93
CA GLY A 292 -19.40 -16.35 3.82
C GLY A 292 -19.46 -17.35 4.99
N THR A 293 -18.76 -18.48 4.86
CA THR A 293 -18.73 -19.56 5.87
C THR A 293 -17.51 -19.55 6.79
N SER A 294 -16.40 -18.91 6.44
CA SER A 294 -15.21 -18.79 7.29
C SER A 294 -14.19 -17.85 6.70
N TRP A 295 -13.40 -17.18 7.53
CA TRP A 295 -12.29 -16.30 7.10
C TRP A 295 -11.19 -16.93 6.25
N PHE A 296 -11.22 -18.25 6.05
CA PHE A 296 -10.30 -18.98 5.19
C PHE A 296 -10.92 -19.31 3.83
N THR A 297 -12.22 -19.07 3.67
CA THR A 297 -12.99 -19.37 2.47
C THR A 297 -13.45 -18.05 1.85
N LYS A 298 -13.30 -17.94 0.53
CA LYS A 298 -13.71 -16.76 -0.25
C LYS A 298 -15.10 -16.98 -0.82
N ASP A 299 -16.02 -17.40 0.04
CA ASP A 299 -17.27 -18.04 -0.37
C ASP A 299 -18.53 -17.22 -0.09
N GLY A 300 -18.38 -16.02 0.48
CA GLY A 300 -19.51 -15.11 0.73
C GLY A 300 -20.14 -14.59 -0.55
N VAL A 301 -19.38 -13.86 -1.36
CA VAL A 301 -19.75 -13.48 -2.72
C VAL A 301 -18.82 -14.15 -3.71
N VAL A 302 -19.34 -14.97 -4.61
CA VAL A 302 -18.56 -15.63 -5.66
C VAL A 302 -19.16 -15.28 -7.02
N ILE A 303 -18.42 -14.55 -7.84
CA ILE A 303 -18.83 -14.20 -9.20
C ILE A 303 -17.86 -14.81 -10.21
N VAL A 304 -18.42 -15.53 -11.19
CA VAL A 304 -17.69 -16.07 -12.34
C VAL A 304 -18.42 -15.67 -13.63
N GLY A 305 -17.84 -14.77 -14.41
CA GLY A 305 -18.46 -14.20 -15.61
C GLY A 305 -18.47 -12.67 -15.57
N ASN A 306 -19.15 -12.06 -16.54
CA ASN A 306 -19.07 -10.61 -16.77
C ASN A 306 -20.38 -9.88 -16.43
N ASP A 307 -20.26 -8.59 -16.10
CA ASP A 307 -21.41 -7.68 -15.91
C ASP A 307 -22.40 -8.15 -14.81
N ASN A 308 -21.93 -8.91 -13.82
CA ASN A 308 -22.77 -9.37 -12.73
C ASN A 308 -22.82 -8.35 -11.58
N ILE A 309 -23.95 -8.30 -10.89
CA ILE A 309 -24.17 -7.46 -9.73
C ILE A 309 -24.55 -8.32 -8.53
N ALA A 310 -23.82 -8.16 -7.43
CA ALA A 310 -24.19 -8.71 -6.13
C ALA A 310 -24.29 -7.60 -5.09
N ASN A 311 -25.48 -7.46 -4.49
CA ASN A 311 -25.74 -6.53 -3.41
C ASN A 311 -26.24 -7.29 -2.18
N ILE A 312 -25.52 -7.16 -1.08
CA ILE A 312 -25.90 -7.72 0.22
C ILE A 312 -25.96 -6.59 1.23
N LEU A 313 -27.15 -6.37 1.79
CA LEU A 313 -27.41 -5.47 2.90
C LEU A 313 -27.85 -6.27 4.12
N GLN A 314 -27.11 -6.17 5.22
CA GLN A 314 -27.42 -6.78 6.50
C GLN A 314 -27.48 -5.69 7.57
N ASP A 315 -28.66 -5.45 8.12
CA ASP A 315 -28.91 -4.47 9.18
C ASP A 315 -29.45 -5.19 10.42
N GLY A 316 -28.67 -5.25 11.49
CA GLY A 316 -29.00 -5.99 12.70
C GLY A 316 -27.90 -6.97 13.09
N ASP A 317 -28.26 -8.07 13.73
CA ASP A 317 -27.26 -8.97 14.34
C ASP A 317 -27.36 -10.41 13.80
N MET A 318 -26.21 -11.08 13.72
CA MET A 318 -26.11 -12.51 13.37
C MET A 318 -26.76 -12.88 12.02
N ASN A 319 -26.86 -11.95 11.08
CA ASN A 319 -27.37 -12.26 9.73
C ASN A 319 -26.29 -12.91 8.89
N GLN A 320 -26.65 -13.91 8.08
CA GLN A 320 -25.76 -14.63 7.20
C GLN A 320 -26.28 -14.62 5.75
N ALA A 321 -25.41 -14.32 4.80
CA ALA A 321 -25.73 -14.30 3.38
C ALA A 321 -24.63 -14.96 2.55
N PHE A 322 -25.07 -15.56 1.44
CA PHE A 322 -24.23 -16.12 0.38
C PHE A 322 -24.81 -15.68 -0.96
N SER A 323 -23.94 -15.23 -1.87
CA SER A 323 -24.30 -14.98 -3.26
C SER A 323 -23.28 -15.62 -4.19
N SER A 324 -23.71 -16.57 -5.01
CA SER A 324 -22.90 -17.21 -6.04
C SER A 324 -23.55 -16.98 -7.41
N GLN A 325 -22.80 -16.40 -8.34
CA GLN A 325 -23.26 -16.10 -9.70
C GLN A 325 -22.29 -16.69 -10.72
N THR A 326 -22.81 -17.45 -11.69
CA THR A 326 -22.04 -17.98 -12.82
C THR A 326 -22.72 -17.63 -14.15
N GLY A 327 -21.97 -17.03 -15.07
CA GLY A 327 -22.47 -16.48 -16.33
C GLY A 327 -22.58 -14.96 -16.28
N ASP A 328 -23.30 -14.36 -17.23
CA ASP A 328 -23.23 -12.92 -17.46
C ASP A 328 -24.52 -12.18 -17.07
N LEU A 329 -24.42 -10.89 -16.74
CA LEU A 329 -25.58 -10.02 -16.48
C LEU A 329 -26.50 -10.49 -15.32
N ASN A 330 -26.01 -11.34 -14.42
CA ASN A 330 -26.83 -11.81 -13.30
C ASN A 330 -26.87 -10.75 -12.19
N GLN A 331 -28.02 -10.63 -11.53
CA GLN A 331 -28.23 -9.70 -10.43
C GLN A 331 -28.76 -10.43 -9.20
N SER A 332 -28.08 -10.24 -8.07
CA SER A 332 -28.47 -10.79 -6.77
C SER A 332 -28.61 -9.66 -5.76
N TYR A 333 -29.74 -9.63 -5.05
CA TYR A 333 -30.04 -8.65 -4.02
C TYR A 333 -30.48 -9.38 -2.76
N THR A 334 -29.73 -9.24 -1.67
CA THR A 334 -30.10 -9.72 -0.34
C THR A 334 -30.29 -8.53 0.59
N THR A 335 -31.41 -8.47 1.29
CA THR A 335 -31.66 -7.52 2.37
C THR A 335 -32.15 -8.29 3.60
N GLN A 336 -31.42 -8.17 4.71
CA GLN A 336 -31.74 -8.82 5.98
C GLN A 336 -31.79 -7.75 7.07
N SER A 337 -32.95 -7.60 7.73
CA SER A 337 -33.15 -6.60 8.80
C SER A 337 -33.63 -7.25 10.09
N GLY A 338 -32.81 -7.26 11.15
CA GLY A 338 -33.14 -7.89 12.42
C GLY A 338 -32.15 -9.00 12.79
N LEU A 339 -32.65 -10.07 13.41
CA LEU A 339 -31.82 -11.08 14.07
C LEU A 339 -31.83 -12.42 13.32
N GLY A 340 -30.63 -12.94 13.00
CA GLY A 340 -30.42 -14.36 12.73
C GLY A 340 -30.92 -14.87 11.38
N HIS A 341 -30.97 -14.01 10.36
CA HIS A 341 -31.43 -14.42 9.03
C HIS A 341 -30.36 -15.21 8.28
N LEU A 342 -30.81 -16.11 7.40
CA LEU A 342 -29.93 -16.82 6.46
C LEU A 342 -30.48 -16.68 5.04
N SER A 343 -29.63 -16.19 4.14
CA SER A 343 -29.89 -16.07 2.70
C SER A 343 -28.84 -16.85 1.92
N ASN A 344 -29.27 -17.55 0.87
CA ASN A 344 -28.37 -18.20 -0.07
C ASN A 344 -28.94 -18.04 -1.49
N ILE A 345 -28.26 -17.25 -2.31
CA ILE A 345 -28.59 -17.04 -3.71
C ILE A 345 -27.54 -17.76 -4.57
N ILE A 346 -27.99 -18.65 -5.44
CA ILE A 346 -27.15 -19.30 -6.45
C ILE A 346 -27.81 -19.09 -7.81
N GLN A 347 -27.10 -18.43 -8.72
CA GLN A 347 -27.55 -18.15 -10.08
C GLN A 347 -26.58 -18.71 -11.09
N SER A 348 -27.10 -19.34 -12.14
CA SER A 348 -26.34 -19.81 -13.30
C SER A 348 -27.06 -19.42 -14.59
N GLY A 349 -26.34 -18.82 -15.53
CA GLY A 349 -26.88 -18.43 -16.84
C GLY A 349 -26.74 -16.93 -17.10
N VAL A 350 -27.62 -16.39 -17.94
CA VAL A 350 -27.55 -14.99 -18.39
C VAL A 350 -28.79 -14.24 -17.93
N SER A 351 -28.59 -13.03 -17.39
CA SER A 351 -29.67 -12.10 -17.02
C SER A 351 -30.66 -12.64 -15.96
N ASN A 352 -30.18 -13.49 -15.05
CA ASN A 352 -30.99 -13.91 -13.91
C ASN A 352 -31.10 -12.78 -12.88
N ILE A 353 -32.26 -12.65 -12.25
CA ILE A 353 -32.48 -11.71 -11.13
C ILE A 353 -33.01 -12.49 -9.94
N ALA A 354 -32.39 -12.33 -8.77
CA ALA A 354 -32.82 -12.92 -7.51
C ALA A 354 -32.85 -11.85 -6.44
N THR A 355 -33.95 -11.80 -5.69
CA THR A 355 -34.14 -10.87 -4.57
C THR A 355 -34.62 -11.64 -3.35
N VAL A 356 -33.90 -11.51 -2.24
CA VAL A 356 -34.27 -12.04 -0.93
C VAL A 356 -34.41 -10.86 0.02
N THR A 357 -35.56 -10.78 0.70
CA THR A 357 -35.80 -9.79 1.76
C THR A 357 -36.32 -10.52 2.99
N GLN A 358 -35.63 -10.37 4.10
CA GLN A 358 -35.99 -10.96 5.39
C GLN A 358 -36.01 -9.84 6.44
N SER A 359 -37.03 -9.83 7.28
CA SER A 359 -37.20 -8.81 8.33
C SER A 359 -37.93 -9.41 9.54
N ASN A 360 -37.51 -9.10 10.77
CA ASN A 360 -38.23 -9.49 12.00
C ASN A 360 -38.07 -8.49 13.15
#